data_AF-A0A379T1Z5-F1
#
_entry.id   AF-A0A379T1Z5-F1
#
_cell.length_a   1.000
_cell.length_b   1.000
_cell.length_c   1.000
_cell.angle_alpha   90.00
_cell.angle_beta   90.00
_cell.angle_gamma   90.00
#
_symmetry.space_group_name_H-M   'P 1'
#
loop_
_entity.id
_entity.type
_entity.pdbx_description
1 polymer ?
#
loop_
_entity_poly.entity_id
_entity_poly.type
_entity_poly.pdbx_seq_one_letter_code
_entity_poly.pdbx_strand_id
1 'polypeptide(L)'
;MAGLDGIKNKIHPGEAMDKNLYDLPPEEAKEIPQVAGSLEEALNALDLDREFLKAGGVFTDEAIDAYIALRREEDDRVRMTPHPVEFELYYSV
;
A
#
# COMPACT_ATOMS: atom_id res chain seq x y z
N MET A 1 6.82 -6.48 12.89
CA MET A 1 5.54 -6.66 13.62
C MET A 1 4.56 -7.55 12.85
N ALA A 2 4.26 -7.28 11.57
CA ALA A 2 3.32 -8.08 10.75
C ALA A 2 3.58 -9.60 10.79
N GLY A 3 4.83 -10.05 10.61
CA GLY A 3 5.14 -11.49 10.69
C GLY A 3 4.94 -12.10 12.09
N LEU A 4 5.15 -11.33 13.16
CA LEU A 4 4.88 -11.78 14.52
C LEU A 4 3.37 -11.87 14.79
N ASP A 5 2.61 -10.94 14.24
CA ASP A 5 1.15 -10.99 14.27
C ASP A 5 0.61 -12.22 13.53
N GLY A 6 1.12 -12.50 12.34
CA GLY A 6 0.80 -13.72 11.59
C GLY A 6 1.08 -15.01 12.35
N ILE A 7 2.20 -15.08 13.07
CA ILE A 7 2.52 -16.24 13.94
C ILE A 7 1.51 -16.36 15.09
N LYS A 8 1.18 -15.25 15.78
CA LYS A 8 0.24 -15.24 16.90
C LYS A 8 -1.17 -15.65 16.47
N ASN A 9 -1.63 -15.12 15.34
CA ASN A 9 -2.96 -15.35 14.79
C ASN A 9 -3.04 -16.60 13.89
N LYS A 10 -1.91 -17.31 13.71
CA LYS A 10 -1.79 -18.51 12.88
C LYS A 10 -2.30 -18.30 11.44
N ILE A 11 -1.95 -17.15 10.86
CA ILE A 11 -2.35 -16.80 9.50
C ILE A 11 -1.66 -17.76 8.53
N HIS A 12 -2.45 -18.49 7.76
CA HIS A 12 -1.95 -19.35 6.69
C HIS A 12 -1.68 -18.48 5.44
N PRO A 13 -0.46 -18.48 4.88
CA PRO A 13 -0.12 -17.65 3.72
C PRO A 13 -0.82 -18.07 2.42
N GLY A 14 -1.49 -19.23 2.43
CA GLY A 14 -2.05 -19.84 1.24
C GLY A 14 -1.07 -20.83 0.61
N GLU A 15 -1.43 -21.36 -0.55
CA GLU A 15 -0.56 -22.22 -1.34
C GLU A 15 0.53 -21.39 -2.03
N ALA A 16 1.73 -21.96 -2.14
CA ALA A 16 2.83 -21.32 -2.84
C ALA A 16 2.51 -21.21 -4.34
N MET A 17 2.90 -20.10 -4.97
CA MET A 17 2.74 -19.90 -6.40
C MET A 17 4.02 -20.33 -7.13
N ASP A 18 3.94 -21.38 -7.95
CA ASP A 18 5.05 -21.88 -8.77
C ASP A 18 5.07 -21.29 -10.20
N LYS A 19 4.14 -20.38 -10.51
CA LYS A 19 4.00 -19.73 -11.83
C LYS A 19 4.75 -18.40 -11.89
N ASN A 20 5.20 -18.00 -13.09
CA ASN A 20 5.77 -16.67 -13.30
C ASN A 20 4.67 -15.60 -13.22
N LEU A 21 4.74 -14.74 -12.21
CA LEU A 21 3.71 -13.73 -11.91
C LEU A 21 3.48 -12.70 -13.04
N TYR A 22 4.48 -12.47 -13.89
CA TYR A 22 4.38 -11.51 -14.99
C TYR A 22 3.68 -12.07 -16.24
N ASP A 23 3.62 -13.39 -16.37
CA ASP A 23 3.04 -14.07 -17.54
C ASP A 23 1.66 -14.69 -17.24
N LEU A 24 1.08 -14.38 -16.08
CA LEU A 24 -0.23 -14.89 -15.70
C LEU A 24 -1.33 -14.31 -16.60
N PRO A 25 -2.29 -15.14 -17.05
CA PRO A 25 -3.51 -14.64 -17.67
C PRO A 25 -4.21 -13.61 -16.76
N PRO A 26 -4.82 -12.55 -17.31
CA PRO A 26 -5.49 -11.52 -16.49
C PRO A 26 -6.58 -12.05 -15.56
N GLU A 27 -7.19 -13.20 -15.89
CA GLU A 27 -8.19 -13.85 -15.04
C GLU A 27 -7.55 -14.46 -13.79
N GLU A 28 -6.40 -15.12 -13.92
CA GLU A 28 -5.66 -15.70 -12.78
C GLU A 28 -4.98 -14.61 -11.93
N ALA A 29 -4.45 -13.57 -12.57
CA ALA A 29 -3.78 -12.47 -11.86
C ALA A 29 -4.73 -11.70 -10.91
N LYS A 30 -6.03 -11.64 -11.23
CA LYS A 30 -7.06 -10.99 -10.40
C LYS A 30 -7.32 -11.69 -9.08
N GLU A 31 -7.05 -13.00 -9.01
CA GLU A 31 -7.25 -13.78 -7.78
C GLU A 31 -6.10 -13.60 -6.79
N ILE A 32 -4.99 -12.99 -7.22
CA ILE A 32 -3.80 -12.80 -6.40
C ILE A 32 -3.88 -11.43 -5.69
N PRO A 33 -3.81 -11.39 -4.35
CA PRO A 33 -3.70 -10.13 -3.61
C PRO A 33 -2.52 -9.30 -4.10
N GLN A 34 -2.76 -8.04 -4.42
CA GLN A 34 -1.75 -7.11 -4.91
C GLN A 34 -1.25 -6.18 -3.80
N VAL A 35 -0.08 -5.60 -4.02
CA VAL A 35 0.40 -4.47 -3.22
C VAL A 35 -0.42 -3.21 -3.52
N ALA A 36 -0.37 -2.22 -2.63
CA ALA A 36 -1.02 -0.93 -2.86
C ALA A 36 -0.54 -0.29 -4.19
N GLY A 37 -1.48 0.23 -4.97
CA GLY A 37 -1.25 0.83 -6.28
C GLY A 37 -0.82 2.30 -6.23
N SER A 38 -0.97 2.96 -5.08
CA SER A 38 -0.51 4.33 -4.86
C SER A 38 -0.01 4.53 -3.43
N LEU A 39 0.73 5.63 -3.22
CA LEU A 39 1.14 6.04 -1.88
C LEU A 39 -0.09 6.34 -1.00
N GLU A 40 -1.09 7.05 -1.54
CA GLU A 40 -2.34 7.34 -0.83
C GLU A 40 -3.03 6.06 -0.33
N GLU A 41 -3.13 5.03 -1.18
CA GLU A 41 -3.72 3.74 -0.82
C GLU A 41 -2.93 3.06 0.32
N ALA A 42 -1.60 3.06 0.24
CA ALA A 42 -0.76 2.49 1.29
C ALA A 42 -0.91 3.24 2.62
N LEU A 43 -1.03 4.58 2.59
CA LEU A 43 -1.25 5.40 3.79
C LEU A 43 -2.63 5.15 4.41
N ASN A 44 -3.67 4.99 3.59
CA ASN A 44 -5.01 4.63 4.06
C ASN A 44 -5.04 3.21 4.66
N ALA A 45 -4.35 2.24 4.03
CA ALA A 45 -4.25 0.89 4.56
C ALA A 45 -3.51 0.87 5.91
N LEU A 46 -2.43 1.64 6.05
CA LEU A 46 -1.73 1.82 7.31
C LEU A 46 -2.62 2.43 8.39
N ASP A 47 -3.44 3.42 8.03
CA ASP A 47 -4.38 4.07 8.94
C ASP A 47 -5.39 3.06 9.51
N LEU A 48 -5.98 2.24 8.63
CA LEU A 48 -7.03 1.29 8.98
C LEU A 48 -6.51 0.02 9.68
N ASP A 49 -5.32 -0.47 9.32
CA ASP A 49 -4.74 -1.72 9.82
C ASP A 49 -3.47 -1.49 10.64
N ARG A 50 -3.52 -0.56 11.59
CA ARG A 50 -2.37 -0.21 12.45
C ARG A 50 -2.18 -1.07 13.70
N GLU A 51 -3.14 -1.90 14.06
CA GLU A 51 -3.14 -2.60 15.36
C GLU A 51 -1.96 -3.59 15.49
N PHE A 52 -1.58 -4.25 14.41
CA PHE A 52 -0.43 -5.16 14.42
C PHE A 52 0.89 -4.43 14.76
N LEU A 53 1.00 -3.13 14.45
CA LEU A 53 2.17 -2.29 14.77
C LEU A 53 2.16 -1.82 16.23
N LYS A 54 0.98 -1.55 16.77
CA LYS A 54 0.78 -1.08 18.15
C LYS A 54 0.99 -2.17 19.19
N ALA A 55 0.96 -3.43 18.78
CA ALA A 55 1.17 -4.58 19.66
C ALA A 55 2.46 -4.44 20.49
N GLY A 56 2.33 -4.43 21.82
CA GLY A 56 3.46 -4.30 22.74
C GLY A 56 4.03 -2.88 22.89
N GLY A 57 3.31 -1.86 22.41
CA GLY A 57 3.72 -0.45 22.54
C GLY A 57 4.93 -0.07 21.67
N VAL A 58 5.18 -0.83 20.59
CA VAL A 58 6.30 -0.57 19.67
C VAL A 58 6.04 0.70 18.84
N PHE A 59 4.81 0.86 18.38
CA PHE A 59 4.32 2.08 17.75
C PHE A 59 3.15 2.65 18.56
N THR A 60 3.04 3.98 18.60
CA THR A 60 1.89 4.68 19.16
C THR A 60 1.05 5.26 18.03
N ASP A 61 -0.22 5.57 18.32
CA ASP A 61 -1.10 6.20 17.34
C ASP A 61 -0.53 7.54 16.86
N GLU A 62 0.03 8.35 17.76
CA GLU A 62 0.61 9.65 17.41
C GLU A 62 1.81 9.53 16.48
N ALA A 63 2.65 8.49 16.67
CA ALA A 63 3.79 8.25 15.80
C ALA A 63 3.35 7.87 14.38
N ILE A 64 2.30 7.04 14.27
CA ILE A 64 1.73 6.61 12.98
C ILE A 64 1.01 7.79 12.31
N ASP A 65 0.20 8.54 13.05
CA ASP A 65 -0.54 9.70 12.53
C ASP A 65 0.40 10.79 12.03
N ALA A 66 1.47 11.10 12.77
CA ALA A 66 2.48 12.06 12.35
C ALA A 66 3.21 11.60 11.07
N TYR A 67 3.50 10.30 10.96
CA TYR A 67 4.09 9.74 9.74
C TYR A 67 3.13 9.89 8.54
N ILE A 68 1.86 9.53 8.72
CA ILE A 68 0.84 9.64 7.67
C ILE A 68 0.71 11.10 7.23
N ALA A 69 0.63 12.05 8.16
CA ALA A 69 0.48 13.46 7.85
C ALA A 69 1.65 13.99 6.99
N LEU A 70 2.89 13.66 7.35
CA LEU A 70 4.08 14.07 6.57
C LEU A 70 4.05 13.50 5.14
N ARG A 71 3.66 12.22 4.99
CA ARG A 71 3.62 11.58 3.67
C ARG A 71 2.45 12.06 2.81
N ARG A 72 1.32 12.44 3.42
CA ARG A 72 0.21 13.06 2.70
C ARG A 72 0.61 14.41 2.11
N GLU A 73 1.38 15.23 2.84
CA GLU A 73 1.88 16.50 2.31
C GLU A 73 2.76 16.30 1.07
N GLU A 74 3.62 15.29 1.08
CA GLU A 74 4.45 14.94 -0.08
C GLU A 74 3.62 14.44 -1.27
N ASP A 75 2.63 13.59 -1.01
CA ASP A 75 1.71 13.05 -2.01
C ASP A 75 0.85 14.15 -2.65
N ASP A 76 0.29 15.05 -1.84
CA ASP A 76 -0.50 16.20 -2.29
C ASP A 76 0.29 17.07 -3.28
N ARG A 77 1.57 17.33 -3.00
CA ARG A 77 2.41 18.11 -3.91
C ARG A 77 2.52 17.49 -5.29
N VAL A 78 2.65 16.17 -5.39
CA VAL A 78 2.75 15.49 -6.68
C VAL A 78 1.39 15.47 -7.37
N ARG A 79 0.32 15.10 -6.65
CA ARG A 79 -1.03 14.96 -7.23
C ARG A 79 -1.64 16.29 -7.67
N MET A 80 -1.28 17.41 -7.01
CA MET A 80 -1.82 18.73 -7.32
C MET A 80 -0.97 19.52 -8.33
N THR A 81 0.23 19.05 -8.68
CA THR A 81 1.10 19.71 -9.65
C THR A 81 0.95 19.05 -11.01
N PRO A 82 0.56 19.78 -12.07
CA PRO A 82 0.46 19.22 -13.42
C PRO A 82 1.76 18.55 -13.86
N HIS A 83 1.68 17.31 -14.33
CA HIS A 83 2.84 16.56 -14.80
C HIS A 83 3.16 16.92 -16.27
N PRO A 84 4.43 17.03 -16.71
CA PRO A 84 4.78 17.35 -18.10
C PRO A 84 4.12 16.44 -19.15
N VAL A 85 3.90 15.16 -18.82
CA VAL A 85 3.20 14.20 -19.69
C VAL A 85 1.74 14.59 -19.93
N GLU A 86 1.08 15.30 -19.00
CA GLU A 86 -0.28 15.80 -19.21
C GLU A 86 -0.33 16.82 -20.36
N PHE A 87 0.72 17.64 -20.52
CA PHE A 87 0.80 18.55 -21.67
C PHE A 87 0.98 17.78 -22.97
N GLU A 88 1.81 16.73 -22.98
CA GLU A 88 1.92 15.85 -24.16
C GLU A 88 0.58 15.22 -24.54
N LEU A 89 -0.18 14.73 -23.54
CA LEU A 89 -1.44 14.04 -23.75
C LEU A 89 -2.60 14.98 -24.09
N TYR A 90 -2.66 16.17 -23.49
CA TYR A 90 -3.88 16.98 -23.43
C TYR A 90 -3.75 18.43 -23.92
N TYR A 91 -2.56 18.92 -24.29
CA TYR A 91 -2.37 20.34 -24.65
C TYR A 91 -3.20 20.82 -25.86
N SER A 92 -3.46 19.93 -26.82
CA SER A 92 -4.18 20.24 -28.07
C SER A 92 -5.54 19.55 -28.17
N VAL A 93 -6.08 19.07 -27.05
CA VAL A 93 -7.43 18.49 -26.98
C VAL A 93 -8.49 19.57 -27.13
#